data_AF-A0A2I0WB89-F1
#
_entry.id   AF-A0A2I0WB89-F1
#
_cell.length_a   1.000
_cell.length_b   1.000
_cell.length_c   1.000
_cell.angle_alpha   90.00
_cell.angle_beta   90.00
_cell.angle_gamma   90.00
#
_symmetry.space_group_name_H-M   'P 1'
#
loop_
_entity.id
_entity.type
_entity.pdbx_description
1 polymer ?
#
loop_
_entity_poly.entity_id
_entity_poly.type
_entity_poly.pdbx_seq_one_letter_code
_entity_poly.pdbx_strand_id
1 'polypeptide(L)' 'MPNIIEDGLSWTILRCNHDDQNVYSTQKIALMAECNSKLAIALTLMEECFVPMVDPRTGIDIVPHVLYNWG' A
#
# COMPACT_ATOMS: atom_id res chain seq x y z
N MET A 1 13.92 7.63 -2.99
CA MET A 1 14.63 8.32 -1.90
C MET A 1 13.67 8.41 -0.74
N PRO A 2 14.02 7.89 0.44
CA PRO A 2 13.18 7.97 1.63
C PRO A 2 13.14 9.41 2.17
N ASN A 3 11.97 9.84 2.60
CA ASN A 3 11.74 11.08 3.33
C ASN A 3 12.01 10.83 4.81
N ILE A 4 12.84 11.66 5.42
CA ILE A 4 13.26 11.52 6.83
C ILE A 4 12.18 12.08 7.76
N ILE A 5 11.93 11.41 8.88
CA ILE A 5 11.07 11.82 10.00
C ILE A 5 11.94 11.93 11.26
N GLU A 6 11.36 12.34 12.39
CA GLU A 6 12.00 12.32 13.71
C GLU A 6 12.42 10.90 14.14
N ASP A 7 13.27 10.83 15.16
CA ASP A 7 13.78 9.59 15.77
C ASP A 7 14.56 8.65 14.83
N GLY A 8 15.13 9.18 13.75
CA GLY A 8 15.89 8.38 12.78
C GLY A 8 15.00 7.50 11.91
N LEU A 9 13.69 7.73 11.92
CA LEU A 9 12.74 7.05 11.05
C LEU A 9 12.72 7.71 9.67
N SER A 10 12.32 6.94 8.66
CA SER A 10 12.08 7.47 7.32
C SER A 10 10.96 6.71 6.63
N TRP A 11 10.30 7.35 5.67
CA TRP A 11 9.21 6.77 4.89
C TRP A 11 9.49 6.88 3.41
N THR A 12 8.97 5.96 2.62
CA THR A 12 9.00 6.03 1.15
C THR A 12 7.63 5.63 0.64
N ILE A 13 7.16 6.29 -0.43
CA ILE A 13 5.97 5.83 -1.15
C ILE A 13 6.35 4.61 -1.97
N LEU A 14 5.77 3.48 -1.62
CA LEU A 14 5.84 2.27 -2.42
C LEU A 14 4.88 2.39 -3.62
N ARG A 15 5.32 1.93 -4.79
CA ARG A 15 4.51 1.90 -6.01
C ARG A 15 4.49 0.47 -6.54
N CYS A 16 3.31 -0.02 -6.90
CA CYS A 16 3.20 -1.26 -7.65
C CYS A 16 3.76 -1.04 -9.06
N ASN A 17 4.85 -1.75 -9.40
CA ASN A 17 5.44 -1.67 -10.73
C ASN A 17 4.66 -2.61 -11.65
N HIS A 18 3.73 -2.07 -12.44
CA HIS A 18 2.94 -2.82 -13.43
C HIS A 18 3.57 -2.79 -14.83
N ASP A 19 4.90 -2.78 -14.91
CA ASP A 19 5.60 -2.68 -16.19
C ASP A 19 5.66 -4.07 -16.83
N ASP A 20 4.66 -4.40 -17.64
CA ASP A 20 4.41 -5.75 -18.19
C ASP A 20 5.47 -6.25 -19.20
N GLN A 21 6.46 -5.41 -19.57
CA GLN A 21 7.32 -5.69 -20.74
C GLN A 21 8.83 -5.78 -20.49
N ASN A 22 9.30 -5.84 -19.24
CA ASN A 22 10.74 -5.88 -18.97
C ASN A 22 11.21 -7.19 -18.30
N VAL A 23 12.24 -7.83 -18.88
CA VAL A 23 13.03 -8.86 -18.19
C VAL A 23 13.73 -8.19 -17.02
N TYR A 24 13.19 -8.40 -15.82
CA TYR A 24 13.73 -7.80 -14.61
C TYR A 24 14.99 -8.53 -14.15
N SER A 25 15.98 -7.77 -13.67
CA SER A 25 17.10 -8.37 -12.95
C SER A 25 16.61 -9.03 -11.66
N THR A 26 17.35 -10.03 -11.17
CA THR A 26 17.04 -10.69 -9.88
C THR A 26 16.93 -9.69 -8.73
N GLN A 27 17.74 -8.62 -8.74
CA GLN A 27 17.65 -7.56 -7.72
C GLN A 27 16.31 -6.80 -7.81
N LYS A 28 15.84 -6.48 -9.02
CA LYS A 28 14.56 -5.78 -9.21
C LYS A 28 13.37 -6.66 -8.81
N ILE A 29 13.44 -7.97 -9.08
CA ILE A 29 12.44 -8.94 -8.61
C ILE A 29 12.39 -8.98 -7.08
N ALA A 30 13.55 -9.08 -6.42
CA ALA A 30 13.61 -9.10 -4.96
C ALA A 30 13.04 -7.83 -4.33
N LEU A 31 13.35 -6.65 -4.90
CA LEU A 31 12.81 -5.37 -4.44
C LEU A 31 11.29 -5.28 -4.63
N MET A 32 10.75 -5.80 -5.74
CA MET A 32 9.31 -5.85 -5.97
C MET A 32 8.62 -6.80 -5.00
N ALA A 33 9.21 -7.97 -4.74
CA ALA A 33 8.68 -8.92 -3.76
C ALA A 33 8.64 -8.30 -2.36
N GLU A 34 9.73 -7.64 -1.92
CA GLU A 34 9.77 -6.93 -0.64
C GLU A 34 8.70 -5.83 -0.56
N CYS A 35 8.56 -5.04 -1.63
CA CYS A 35 7.56 -3.98 -1.73
C CYS A 35 6.13 -4.54 -1.64
N ASN A 36 5.83 -5.60 -2.39
CA ASN A 36 4.52 -6.23 -2.39
C ASN A 36 4.20 -6.89 -1.05
N SER A 37 5.20 -7.49 -0.38
CA SER A 37 5.03 -8.02 0.98
C SER A 37 4.70 -6.91 1.99
N LYS A 38 5.37 -5.75 1.92
CA LYS A 38 5.05 -4.59 2.78
C LYS A 38 3.63 -4.09 2.54
N LEU A 39 3.20 -4.01 1.28
CA LEU A 39 1.85 -3.61 0.91
C LEU A 39 0.79 -4.61 1.39
N ALA A 40 1.05 -5.92 1.24
CA ALA A 40 0.13 -6.96 1.71
C ALA A 40 -0.10 -6.88 3.22
N ILE A 41 0.98 -6.70 4.01
CA ILE A 41 0.87 -6.54 5.46
C ILE A 41 0.09 -5.27 5.82
N ALA A 42 0.40 -4.14 5.16
CA ALA A 42 -0.32 -2.89 5.40
C ALA A 42 -1.82 -3.03 5.09
N LEU A 43 -2.17 -3.73 4.00
CA LEU A 43 -3.56 -4.00 3.63
C LEU A 43 -4.27 -4.84 4.69
N THR A 44 -3.66 -5.95 5.13
CA THR A 44 -4.23 -6.81 6.19
C THR A 44 -4.45 -6.03 7.49
N LEU A 45 -3.51 -5.16 7.88
CA LEU A 45 -3.70 -4.30 9.06
C LEU A 45 -4.88 -3.35 8.89
N MET A 46 -5.04 -2.76 7.70
CA MET A 46 -6.18 -1.88 7.40
C MET A 46 -7.52 -2.62 7.45
N GLU A 47 -7.57 -3.89 7.07
CA GLU A 47 -8.79 -4.73 7.09
C GLU A 47 -9.12 -5.25 8.50
N GLU A 48 -8.11 -5.68 9.26
CA GLU A 48 -8.32 -6.38 10.54
C GLU A 48 -8.29 -5.46 11.76
N CYS A 49 -7.55 -4.34 11.70
CA CYS A 49 -7.31 -3.49 12.88
C CYS A 49 -8.08 -2.16 12.87
N PHE A 50 -8.67 -1.76 11.75
CA PHE A 50 -9.42 -0.50 11.64
C PHE A 50 -10.92 -0.75 11.63
N VAL A 51 -11.67 0.19 12.22
CA VAL A 51 -13.14 0.15 12.26
C VAL A 51 -13.67 0.71 10.94
N PRO A 52 -14.77 0.16 10.38
CA PRO A 52 -15.42 0.71 9.18
C PRO A 52 -15.69 2.21 9.30
N MET A 53 -15.40 2.96 8.24
CA MET A 53 -15.68 4.40 8.19
C MET A 53 -16.92 4.61 7.33
N VAL A 54 -18.09 4.53 7.99
CA VAL A 54 -19.37 4.61 7.29
C VAL A 54 -19.75 6.06 7.00
N ASP A 55 -19.98 6.40 5.73
CA ASP A 55 -20.58 7.68 5.35
C ASP A 55 -22.06 7.71 5.79
N PRO A 56 -22.47 8.62 6.69
CA PRO A 56 -23.84 8.66 7.22
C PRO A 56 -24.88 9.00 6.15
N ARG A 57 -24.49 9.60 5.01
CA ARG A 57 -25.41 9.94 3.93
C ARG A 57 -25.77 8.75 3.05
N THR A 58 -24.82 7.84 2.84
CA THR A 58 -24.95 6.72 1.89
C THR A 58 -24.97 5.35 2.56
N GLY A 59 -24.49 5.25 3.80
CA GLY A 59 -24.30 3.98 4.51
C GLY A 59 -23.11 3.16 4.00
N ILE A 60 -22.29 3.73 3.09
CA ILE A 60 -21.15 3.05 2.48
C ILE A 60 -19.94 3.15 3.42
N ASP A 61 -19.28 2.02 3.67
CA ASP A 61 -17.94 2.02 4.27
C ASP A 61 -16.93 2.56 3.25
N ILE A 62 -16.32 3.70 3.55
CA ILE A 62 -15.41 4.36 2.63
C ILE A 62 -13.99 3.78 2.65
N VAL A 63 -13.65 2.96 3.64
CA VAL A 63 -12.29 2.40 3.79
C VAL A 63 -11.89 1.57 2.55
N PRO A 64 -12.69 0.62 2.05
CA PRO A 64 -12.35 -0.14 0.84
C PRO A 64 -12.24 0.74 -0.42
N HIS A 65 -13.09 1.76 -0.55
CA HIS A 65 -13.06 2.66 -1.71
C HIS A 65 -11.76 3.44 -1.79
N VAL A 66 -11.25 3.93 -0.66
CA VAL A 66 -9.96 4.64 -0.58
C VAL A 66 -8.78 3.68 -0.78
N LEU A 67 -8.82 2.50 -0.15
CA LEU A 67 -7.70 1.55 -0.20
C LEU A 67 -7.48 0.96 -1.59
N TYR A 68 -8.57 0.58 -2.25
CA TYR A 68 -8.51 -0.14 -3.53
C TYR A 68 -8.72 0.78 -4.74
N ASN A 69 -8.92 2.08 -4.53
CA ASN A 69 -9.32 3.02 -5.56
C ASN A 69 -10.59 2.55 -6.32
N TRP A 70 -11.57 1.98 -5.60
CA TRP A 70 -12.84 1.49 -6.17
C TRP A 70 -13.82 2.63 -6.47
N GLY A 71 -13.40 3.58 -7.30
CA GLY A 71 -14.23 4.73 -7.73
C GLY A 71 -15.59 4.32 -8.28
#